data_AF-A0AAQ4F8V1-F1
#
_entry.id   AF-A0AAQ4F8V1-F1
#
_cell.length_a   1.000
_cell.length_b   1.000
_cell.length_c   1.000
_cell.angle_alpha   90.00
_cell.angle_beta   90.00
_cell.angle_gamma   90.00
#
_symmetry.space_group_name_H-M   'P 1'
#
loop_
_entity.id
_entity.type
_entity.pdbx_description
1 polymer ?
#
loop_
_entity_poly.entity_id
_entity_poly.type
_entity_poly.pdbx_seq_one_letter_code
_entity_poly.pdbx_strand_id
1 'polypeptide(L)'
;MQVSRPGALAECRGDIWLLLATYLNLRLGVLHPEEGEEPVDHASSFSKDQALLVLSWVESGRKFRDVLASPLQPSALLRAGAAIHTYCQDPSGRTAGAVGVALWTKFFVSGFQAASALAREWMDACTGSTEAGLQQLGVVHMSFVRVCTYQDQQSRTQRAALSGALSKALRDAPNVASFLWQWISLATGSLGALHVRRCLRELVKKECSPLAWLVALCFELCRAQALTNYRTPDASFTLPNFRNHVRHILEQAVESVAHRRCPLLWRLYIELEVPALHCSQREPLP
;
A
#
# COMPACT_ATOMS: atom_id res chain seq x y z
N MET A 1 -20.87 13.53 7.88
CA MET A 1 -19.70 12.87 7.24
C MET A 1 -18.53 12.93 8.20
N GLN A 2 -18.39 11.93 9.08
CA GLN A 2 -17.17 11.74 9.85
C GLN A 2 -16.28 10.78 9.07
N VAL A 3 -15.27 11.32 8.39
CA VAL A 3 -14.17 10.53 7.86
C VAL A 3 -13.09 10.58 8.93
N SER A 4 -13.17 9.69 9.92
CA SER A 4 -12.18 9.64 11.00
C SER A 4 -11.54 8.27 11.04
N ARG A 5 -10.41 8.13 10.34
CA ARG A 5 -9.38 7.18 10.78
C ARG A 5 -8.58 7.88 11.89
N PRO A 6 -8.62 7.40 13.15
CA PRO A 6 -7.76 7.92 14.19
C PRO A 6 -6.30 7.69 13.77
N GLY A 7 -5.49 8.76 13.71
CA GLY A 7 -4.07 8.71 13.30
C GLY A 7 -3.77 9.40 11.97
N ALA A 8 -4.50 9.11 10.89
CA ALA A 8 -4.20 9.65 9.55
C ALA A 8 -4.24 11.19 9.47
N LEU A 9 -5.13 11.82 10.23
CA LEU A 9 -5.23 13.28 10.33
C LEU A 9 -4.20 13.90 11.29
N ALA A 10 -3.66 13.10 12.23
CA ALA A 10 -2.66 13.57 13.18
C ALA A 10 -1.28 13.78 12.51
N GLU A 11 -0.98 13.00 11.48
CA GLU A 11 0.22 13.13 10.65
C GLU A 11 0.20 14.37 9.74
N CYS A 12 -0.98 14.96 9.51
CA CYS A 12 -1.18 16.10 8.61
C CYS A 12 -0.91 17.48 9.25
N ARG A 13 -0.34 17.55 10.46
CA ARG A 13 -0.16 18.82 11.18
C ARG A 13 0.77 19.77 10.41
N GLY A 14 0.20 20.86 9.89
CA GLY A 14 0.94 21.94 9.23
C GLY A 14 1.15 21.77 7.72
N ASP A 15 0.82 20.62 7.13
CA ASP A 15 0.88 20.39 5.68
C ASP A 15 -0.53 20.25 5.09
N ILE A 16 -1.00 21.36 4.51
CA ILE A 16 -2.31 21.45 3.84
C ILE A 16 -2.42 20.51 2.65
N TRP A 17 -1.32 20.22 1.97
CA TRP A 17 -1.28 19.31 0.83
C TRP A 17 -1.40 17.87 1.28
N LEU A 18 -0.76 17.52 2.40
CA LEU A 18 -0.86 16.19 2.98
C LEU A 18 -2.28 15.94 3.48
N LEU A 19 -2.91 16.93 4.10
CA LEU A 19 -4.32 16.87 4.48
C LEU A 19 -5.22 16.61 3.28
N LEU A 20 -5.02 17.36 2.19
CA LEU A 20 -5.82 17.24 0.97
C LEU A 20 -5.62 15.88 0.28
N ALA A 21 -4.37 15.42 0.17
CA ALA A 21 -4.03 14.10 -0.35
C ALA A 21 -4.67 12.99 0.48
N THR A 22 -4.55 13.05 1.81
CA THR A 22 -5.13 12.07 2.74
C THR A 22 -6.64 12.05 2.66
N TYR A 23 -7.29 13.22 2.58
CA TYR A 23 -8.74 13.32 2.37
C TYR A 23 -9.16 12.63 1.06
N LEU A 24 -8.48 12.91 -0.06
CA LEU A 24 -8.75 12.26 -1.33
C LEU A 24 -8.56 10.74 -1.25
N ASN A 25 -7.45 10.27 -0.65
CA ASN A 25 -7.17 8.84 -0.56
C ASN A 25 -8.22 8.10 0.30
N LEU A 26 -8.72 8.72 1.38
CA LEU A 26 -9.80 8.17 2.21
C LEU A 26 -11.11 8.11 1.43
N ARG A 27 -11.46 9.18 0.72
CA ARG A 27 -12.73 9.27 -0.03
C ARG A 27 -12.74 8.38 -1.27
N LEU A 28 -11.59 8.14 -1.88
CA LEU A 28 -11.42 7.29 -3.06
C LEU A 28 -11.21 5.81 -2.69
N GLY A 29 -11.16 5.45 -1.41
CA GLY A 29 -11.00 4.05 -0.97
C GLY A 29 -9.63 3.44 -1.30
N VAL A 30 -8.59 4.27 -1.33
CA VAL A 30 -7.24 3.87 -1.79
C VAL A 30 -6.28 3.64 -0.62
N LEU A 31 -6.63 4.10 0.58
CA LEU A 31 -5.93 3.69 1.79
C LEU A 31 -6.37 2.27 2.15
N HIS A 32 -5.42 1.34 2.16
CA HIS A 32 -5.68 -0.05 2.53
C HIS A 32 -6.45 -0.10 3.86
N PRO A 33 -7.52 -0.91 3.96
CA PRO A 33 -8.01 -1.34 5.25
C PRO A 33 -6.89 -2.13 5.93
N GLU A 34 -6.46 -1.69 7.11
CA GLU A 34 -5.94 -2.67 8.06
C GLU A 34 -7.09 -3.65 8.32
N GLU A 35 -6.76 -4.93 8.36
CA GLU A 35 -7.68 -6.06 8.38
C GLU A 35 -8.86 -5.83 9.35
N GLY A 36 -10.09 -5.89 8.85
CA GLY A 36 -11.29 -6.09 9.69
C GLY A 36 -12.45 -5.12 9.53
N GLU A 37 -12.33 -4.00 8.82
CA GLU A 37 -13.49 -3.15 8.53
C GLU A 37 -14.28 -3.73 7.34
N GLU A 38 -15.50 -4.22 7.61
CA GLU A 38 -16.47 -4.51 6.56
C GLU A 38 -16.59 -3.31 5.62
N PRO A 39 -16.81 -3.54 4.31
CA PRO A 39 -17.01 -2.46 3.35
C PRO A 39 -18.20 -1.62 3.82
N VAL A 40 -17.92 -0.50 4.48
CA VAL A 40 -18.95 0.46 4.90
C VAL A 40 -19.74 0.80 3.65
N ASP A 41 -21.04 0.48 3.67
CA ASP A 41 -21.98 0.76 2.59
C ASP A 41 -21.71 2.18 2.07
N HIS A 42 -21.12 2.26 0.87
CA HIS A 42 -20.77 3.51 0.22
C HIS A 42 -22.05 4.14 -0.35
N ALA A 43 -22.99 4.51 0.53
CA ALA A 43 -24.26 5.15 0.20
C ALA A 43 -24.09 6.55 -0.44
N SER A 44 -22.86 7.06 -0.57
CA SER A 44 -22.52 8.11 -1.52
C SER A 44 -21.21 7.73 -2.21
N SER A 45 -21.26 7.21 -3.44
CA SER A 45 -20.06 7.03 -4.24
C SER A 45 -19.40 8.41 -4.42
N PHE A 46 -18.20 8.58 -3.90
CA PHE A 46 -17.45 9.81 -4.06
C PHE A 46 -17.07 9.94 -5.54
N SER A 47 -17.74 10.84 -6.25
CA SER A 47 -17.62 10.94 -7.71
C SER A 47 -16.35 11.68 -8.13
N LYS A 48 -15.97 11.48 -9.40
CA LYS A 48 -14.89 12.26 -10.04
C LYS A 48 -15.10 13.78 -9.86
N ASP A 49 -16.34 14.25 -9.97
CA ASP A 49 -16.66 15.67 -9.83
C ASP A 49 -16.43 16.17 -8.41
N GLN A 50 -16.73 15.34 -7.40
CA GLN A 50 -16.42 15.66 -6.01
C GLN A 50 -14.90 15.70 -5.75
N ALA A 51 -14.13 14.81 -6.38
CA ALA A 51 -12.67 14.85 -6.32
C ALA A 51 -12.11 16.13 -6.97
N LEU A 52 -12.63 16.52 -8.13
CA LEU A 52 -12.26 17.76 -8.82
C LEU A 52 -12.65 19.01 -8.01
N LEU A 53 -13.79 18.99 -7.31
CA LEU A 53 -14.21 20.06 -6.41
C LEU A 53 -13.22 20.24 -5.25
N VAL A 54 -12.82 19.14 -4.62
CA VAL A 54 -11.79 19.13 -3.56
C VAL A 54 -10.49 19.72 -4.06
N LEU A 55 -10.03 19.32 -5.25
CA LEU A 55 -8.82 19.86 -5.86
C LEU A 55 -8.95 21.35 -6.18
N SER A 56 -10.12 21.81 -6.62
CA SER A 56 -10.40 23.22 -6.92
C SER A 56 -10.40 24.15 -5.70
N TRP A 57 -10.32 23.59 -4.49
CA TRP A 57 -10.20 24.36 -3.26
C TRP A 57 -8.86 25.08 -3.14
N VAL A 58 -7.80 24.51 -3.74
CA VAL A 58 -6.46 25.08 -3.77
C VAL A 58 -6.51 26.51 -4.33
N GLU A 59 -5.96 27.47 -3.59
CA GLU A 59 -5.97 28.91 -3.90
C GLU A 59 -7.36 29.54 -4.14
N SER A 60 -8.43 28.87 -3.71
CA SER A 60 -9.79 29.39 -3.92
C SER A 60 -10.14 30.58 -3.03
N GLY A 61 -9.41 30.80 -1.93
CA GLY A 61 -9.72 31.79 -0.89
C GLY A 61 -11.02 31.50 -0.11
N ARG A 62 -11.68 30.37 -0.39
CA ARG A 62 -12.97 29.97 0.19
C ARG A 62 -12.77 28.93 1.28
N LYS A 63 -13.74 28.80 2.19
CA LYS A 63 -13.74 27.71 3.17
C LYS A 63 -13.96 26.39 2.42
N PHE A 64 -13.29 25.32 2.86
CA PHE A 64 -13.35 24.00 2.22
C PHE A 64 -14.80 23.48 2.06
N ARG A 65 -15.62 23.67 3.10
CA ARG A 65 -17.04 23.31 3.09
C ARG A 65 -17.83 24.03 1.99
N ASP A 66 -17.52 25.29 1.74
CA ASP A 66 -18.22 26.10 0.74
C ASP A 66 -17.87 25.64 -0.67
N VAL A 67 -16.62 25.21 -0.89
CA VAL A 67 -16.20 24.64 -2.17
C VAL A 67 -16.92 23.34 -2.46
N LEU A 68 -17.06 22.46 -1.47
CA LEU A 68 -17.80 21.20 -1.61
C LEU A 68 -19.29 21.38 -1.89
N ALA A 69 -19.87 22.50 -1.46
CA ALA A 69 -21.28 22.85 -1.74
C ALA A 69 -21.46 23.61 -3.07
N SER A 70 -20.36 24.02 -3.71
CA SER A 70 -20.40 24.84 -4.94
C SER A 70 -20.31 23.98 -6.21
N PRO A 71 -20.81 24.47 -7.37
CA PRO A 71 -20.60 23.81 -8.65
C PRO A 71 -19.13 23.86 -9.06
N LEU A 72 -18.67 22.84 -9.78
CA LEU A 72 -17.29 22.77 -10.26
C LEU A 72 -17.03 23.87 -11.30
N GLN A 73 -16.09 24.75 -11.01
CA GLN A 73 -15.67 25.84 -11.90
C GLN A 73 -14.37 25.44 -12.61
N PRO A 74 -14.35 25.30 -13.95
CA PRO A 74 -13.14 24.94 -14.69
C PRO A 74 -11.96 25.89 -14.44
N SER A 75 -12.24 27.19 -14.27
CA SER A 75 -11.24 28.21 -13.95
C SER A 75 -10.60 28.02 -12.57
N ALA A 76 -11.34 27.48 -11.58
CA ALA A 76 -10.78 27.14 -10.27
C ALA A 76 -9.88 25.91 -10.34
N LEU A 77 -10.24 24.92 -11.16
CA LEU A 77 -9.43 23.73 -11.40
C LEU A 77 -8.12 24.07 -12.14
N LEU A 78 -8.16 24.98 -13.12
CA LEU A 78 -6.96 25.46 -13.81
C LEU A 78 -6.02 26.21 -12.86
N ARG A 79 -6.56 27.06 -11.99
CA ARG A 79 -5.76 27.74 -10.95
C ARG A 79 -5.14 26.76 -9.97
N ALA A 80 -5.93 25.81 -9.46
CA ALA A 80 -5.43 24.74 -8.60
C ALA A 80 -4.31 23.95 -9.28
N GLY A 81 -4.52 23.53 -10.53
CA GLY A 81 -3.52 22.80 -11.32
C GLY A 81 -2.23 23.60 -11.53
N ALA A 82 -2.34 24.89 -11.84
CA ALA A 82 -1.20 25.79 -11.98
C ALA A 82 -0.45 25.93 -10.65
N ALA A 83 -1.14 26.21 -9.55
CA ALA A 83 -0.56 26.34 -8.22
C ALA A 83 0.19 25.07 -7.80
N ILE A 84 -0.45 23.90 -7.97
CA ILE A 84 0.15 22.60 -7.66
C ILE A 84 1.38 22.35 -8.53
N HIS A 85 1.30 22.63 -9.83
CA HIS A 85 2.42 22.45 -10.74
C HIS A 85 3.61 23.34 -10.35
N THR A 86 3.37 24.62 -10.08
CA THR A 86 4.41 25.55 -9.61
C THR A 86 5.04 25.07 -8.30
N TYR A 87 4.24 24.55 -7.37
CA TYR A 87 4.72 24.03 -6.09
C TYR A 87 5.58 22.75 -6.25
N CYS A 88 5.22 21.87 -7.18
CA CYS A 88 5.96 20.64 -7.47
C CYS A 88 7.20 20.86 -8.36
N GLN A 89 7.31 22.00 -9.05
CA GLN A 89 8.52 22.34 -9.79
C GLN A 89 9.68 22.73 -8.86
N ASP A 90 9.39 23.26 -7.67
CA ASP A 90 10.40 23.54 -6.65
C ASP A 90 10.79 22.25 -5.90
N PRO A 91 12.06 21.81 -5.96
CA PRO A 91 12.52 20.61 -5.25
C PRO A 91 12.37 20.73 -3.72
N SER A 92 12.35 21.94 -3.16
CA SER A 92 12.08 22.20 -1.74
C SER A 92 10.59 22.14 -1.39
N GLY A 93 9.70 22.34 -2.38
CA GLY A 93 8.25 22.29 -2.25
C GLY A 93 7.60 20.92 -2.50
N ARG A 94 8.37 19.92 -2.94
CA ARG A 94 7.90 18.53 -3.17
C ARG A 94 7.66 17.77 -1.86
N THR A 95 6.71 18.22 -1.05
CA THR A 95 6.23 17.42 0.08
C THR A 95 5.44 16.20 -0.42
N ALA A 96 5.30 15.19 0.44
CA ALA A 96 4.51 14.00 0.11
C ALA A 96 3.05 14.32 -0.22
N GLY A 97 2.50 15.33 0.43
CA GLY A 97 1.18 15.86 0.11
C GLY A 97 1.10 16.45 -1.29
N ALA A 98 2.03 17.33 -1.63
CA ALA A 98 2.03 18.03 -2.93
C ALA A 98 2.15 17.05 -4.10
N VAL A 99 3.06 16.08 -4.01
CA VAL A 99 3.22 15.01 -5.01
C VAL A 99 1.92 14.21 -5.19
N GLY A 100 1.26 13.84 -4.08
CA GLY A 100 -0.01 13.14 -4.11
C GLY A 100 -1.13 13.93 -4.78
N VAL A 101 -1.30 15.20 -4.39
CA VAL A 101 -2.32 16.11 -4.94
C VAL A 101 -2.08 16.36 -6.44
N ALA A 102 -0.82 16.52 -6.85
CA ALA A 102 -0.46 16.72 -8.24
C ALA A 102 -0.77 15.51 -9.12
N LEU A 103 -0.46 14.30 -8.66
CA LEU A 103 -0.80 13.08 -9.38
C LEU A 103 -2.31 12.89 -9.48
N TRP A 104 -3.06 13.16 -8.39
CA TRP A 104 -4.52 13.13 -8.44
C TRP A 104 -5.09 14.15 -9.43
N THR A 105 -4.57 15.38 -9.40
CA THR A 105 -4.98 16.43 -10.35
C THR A 105 -4.70 16.00 -11.78
N LYS A 106 -3.48 15.53 -12.07
CA LYS A 106 -3.12 15.07 -13.41
C LYS A 106 -4.00 13.91 -13.87
N PHE A 107 -4.29 12.97 -12.98
CA PHE A 107 -5.15 11.83 -13.25
C PHE A 107 -6.59 12.24 -13.58
N PHE A 108 -7.22 13.08 -12.75
CA PHE A 108 -8.63 13.44 -12.97
C PHE A 108 -8.83 14.41 -14.14
N VAL A 109 -7.86 15.29 -14.40
CA VAL A 109 -7.94 16.28 -15.49
C VAL A 109 -7.51 15.69 -16.83
N SER A 110 -6.38 14.97 -16.87
CA SER A 110 -5.73 14.54 -18.11
C SER A 110 -5.70 13.01 -18.30
N GLY A 111 -6.20 12.24 -17.34
CA GLY A 111 -6.29 10.78 -17.41
C GLY A 111 -5.04 10.04 -16.94
N PHE A 112 -5.16 8.72 -16.89
CA PHE A 112 -4.15 7.81 -16.34
C PHE A 112 -2.79 7.91 -17.06
N GLN A 113 -2.79 7.98 -18.39
CA GLN A 113 -1.54 8.02 -19.16
C GLN A 113 -0.71 9.28 -18.84
N ALA A 114 -1.37 10.42 -18.67
CA ALA A 114 -0.72 11.67 -18.30
C ALA A 114 -0.16 11.64 -16.87
N ALA A 115 -0.88 11.03 -15.93
CA ALA A 115 -0.38 10.81 -14.57
C ALA A 115 0.80 9.82 -14.53
N SER A 116 0.75 8.76 -15.34
CA SER A 116 1.84 7.78 -15.49
C SER A 116 3.11 8.39 -16.07
N ALA A 117 2.97 9.28 -17.06
CA ALA A 117 4.11 10.01 -17.62
C ALA A 117 4.76 10.93 -16.58
N LEU A 118 3.95 11.70 -15.84
CA LEU A 118 4.43 12.58 -14.77
C LEU A 118 5.13 11.80 -13.65
N ALA A 119 4.55 10.67 -13.23
CA ALA A 119 5.16 9.82 -12.20
C ALA A 119 6.51 9.27 -12.66
N ARG A 120 6.64 8.85 -13.92
CA ARG A 120 7.92 8.37 -14.49
C ARG A 120 8.97 9.47 -14.50
N GLU A 121 8.63 10.66 -14.98
CA GLU A 121 9.52 11.83 -14.98
C GLU A 121 10.07 12.12 -13.58
N TRP A 122 9.20 12.07 -12.56
CA TRP A 122 9.62 12.30 -11.17
C TRP A 122 10.46 11.15 -10.60
N MET A 123 10.12 9.90 -10.89
CA MET A 123 10.96 8.76 -10.49
C MET A 123 12.37 8.89 -11.09
N ASP A 124 12.47 9.22 -12.38
CA ASP A 124 13.74 9.35 -13.09
C ASP A 124 14.55 10.57 -12.60
N ALA A 125 13.89 11.63 -12.14
CA ALA A 125 14.54 12.76 -11.49
C ALA A 125 15.11 12.40 -10.10
N CYS A 126 14.49 11.46 -9.38
CA CYS A 126 14.93 11.04 -8.04
C CYS A 126 16.07 10.01 -8.06
N THR A 127 16.18 9.17 -9.10
CA THR A 127 17.17 8.07 -9.19
C THR A 127 18.63 8.53 -9.26
N GLY A 128 18.90 9.82 -9.53
CA GLY A 128 20.24 10.39 -9.59
C GLY A 128 20.72 11.13 -8.33
N SER A 129 19.98 11.11 -7.22
CA SER A 129 20.21 12.01 -6.08
C SER A 129 20.53 11.30 -4.76
N THR A 130 21.13 12.06 -3.84
CA THR A 130 21.49 11.79 -2.43
C THR A 130 20.43 11.02 -1.62
N GLU A 131 20.69 10.64 -0.37
CA GLU A 131 19.70 9.95 0.51
C GLU A 131 18.29 10.60 0.53
N ALA A 132 18.21 11.93 0.46
CA ALA A 132 16.94 12.66 0.34
C ALA A 132 16.14 12.30 -0.94
N GLY A 133 16.84 11.98 -2.02
CA GLY A 133 16.29 11.49 -3.28
C GLY A 133 15.59 10.14 -3.17
N LEU A 134 16.17 9.21 -2.41
CA LEU A 134 15.58 7.89 -2.16
C LEU A 134 14.29 8.01 -1.34
N GLN A 135 14.24 8.93 -0.38
CA GLN A 135 13.02 9.22 0.38
C GLN A 135 11.92 9.80 -0.52
N GLN A 136 12.27 10.76 -1.38
CA GLN A 136 11.33 11.32 -2.37
C GLN A 136 10.86 10.27 -3.39
N LEU A 137 11.74 9.35 -3.79
CA LEU A 137 11.40 8.25 -4.69
C LEU A 137 10.31 7.34 -4.09
N GLY A 138 10.43 7.00 -2.80
CA GLY A 138 9.40 6.25 -2.07
C GLY A 138 8.05 6.96 -2.04
N VAL A 139 8.04 8.28 -1.85
CA VAL A 139 6.83 9.12 -1.86
C VAL A 139 6.15 9.13 -3.24
N VAL A 140 6.93 9.27 -4.32
CA VAL A 140 6.42 9.24 -5.69
C VAL A 140 5.83 7.87 -6.01
N HIS A 141 6.52 6.78 -5.63
CA HIS A 141 6.02 5.41 -5.77
C HIS A 141 4.71 5.20 -5.02
N MET A 142 4.63 5.60 -3.74
CA MET A 142 3.40 5.49 -2.94
C MET A 142 2.24 6.24 -3.59
N SER A 143 2.48 7.47 -4.05
CA SER A 143 1.46 8.29 -4.67
C SER A 143 0.98 7.70 -6.00
N PHE A 144 1.89 7.17 -6.81
CA PHE A 144 1.54 6.55 -8.08
C PHE A 144 0.81 5.20 -7.91
N VAL A 145 1.26 4.37 -6.97
CA VAL A 145 0.59 3.10 -6.62
C VAL A 145 -0.86 3.35 -6.18
N ARG A 146 -1.11 4.44 -5.44
CA ARG A 146 -2.48 4.86 -5.08
C ARG A 146 -3.34 5.16 -6.32
N VAL A 147 -2.82 5.93 -7.27
CA VAL A 147 -3.53 6.19 -8.54
C VAL A 147 -3.81 4.90 -9.31
N CYS A 148 -2.82 3.99 -9.41
CA CYS A 148 -3.00 2.69 -10.06
C CYS A 148 -4.06 1.83 -9.36
N THR A 149 -4.12 1.88 -8.03
CA THR A 149 -5.09 1.13 -7.22
C THR A 149 -6.51 1.59 -7.48
N TYR A 150 -6.73 2.90 -7.47
CA TYR A 150 -8.02 3.48 -7.83
C TYR A 150 -8.43 3.12 -9.26
N GLN A 151 -7.49 3.22 -10.21
CA GLN A 151 -7.75 2.88 -11.60
C GLN A 151 -8.14 1.40 -11.76
N ASP A 152 -7.46 0.48 -11.05
CA ASP A 152 -7.80 -0.94 -11.05
C ASP A 152 -9.18 -1.21 -10.43
N GLN A 153 -9.52 -0.53 -9.33
CA GLN A 153 -10.85 -0.63 -8.71
C GLN A 153 -11.97 -0.18 -9.68
N GLN A 154 -11.74 0.88 -10.44
CA GLN A 154 -12.72 1.44 -11.37
C GLN A 154 -12.87 0.63 -12.66
N SER A 155 -11.77 0.17 -13.25
CA SER A 155 -11.81 -0.46 -14.58
C SER A 155 -11.55 -1.96 -14.60
N ARG A 156 -11.04 -2.57 -13.52
CA ARG A 156 -10.60 -3.99 -13.37
C ARG A 156 -9.64 -4.52 -14.46
N THR A 157 -9.29 -3.70 -15.43
CA THR A 157 -8.47 -4.01 -16.62
C THR A 157 -7.02 -3.60 -16.45
N GLN A 158 -6.68 -2.82 -15.42
CA GLN A 158 -5.35 -2.23 -15.25
C GLN A 158 -4.52 -2.87 -14.13
N ARG A 159 -4.87 -4.09 -13.72
CA ARG A 159 -4.09 -4.85 -12.73
C ARG A 159 -2.62 -4.99 -13.11
N ALA A 160 -2.31 -5.09 -14.41
CA ALA A 160 -0.93 -5.13 -14.91
C ALA A 160 -0.16 -3.83 -14.66
N ALA A 161 -0.83 -2.67 -14.70
CA ALA A 161 -0.19 -1.38 -14.40
C ALA A 161 0.09 -1.24 -12.90
N LEU A 162 -0.86 -1.67 -12.05
CA LEU A 162 -0.67 -1.71 -10.60
C LEU A 162 0.44 -2.69 -10.21
N SER A 163 0.46 -3.88 -10.81
CA SER A 163 1.53 -4.84 -10.55
C SER A 163 2.89 -4.37 -11.09
N GLY A 164 2.92 -3.72 -12.25
CA GLY A 164 4.14 -3.08 -12.77
C GLY A 164 4.67 -2.01 -11.82
N ALA A 165 3.77 -1.13 -11.32
CA ALA A 165 4.12 -0.05 -10.40
C ALA A 165 4.67 -0.59 -9.07
N LEU A 166 4.00 -1.56 -8.46
CA LEU A 166 4.47 -2.18 -7.20
C LEU A 166 5.77 -2.96 -7.37
N SER A 167 5.94 -3.68 -8.48
CA SER A 167 7.20 -4.38 -8.77
C SER A 167 8.37 -3.41 -8.94
N LYS A 168 8.14 -2.23 -9.52
CA LYS A 168 9.16 -1.18 -9.60
C LYS A 168 9.41 -0.57 -8.21
N ALA A 169 8.35 -0.21 -7.48
CA ALA A 169 8.45 0.33 -6.12
C ALA A 169 9.18 -0.59 -5.15
N LEU A 170 8.95 -1.91 -5.20
CA LEU A 170 9.65 -2.90 -4.38
C LEU A 170 11.12 -3.10 -4.78
N ARG A 171 11.49 -2.82 -6.03
CA ARG A 171 12.89 -2.85 -6.46
C ARG A 171 13.64 -1.60 -6.00
N ASP A 172 12.98 -0.46 -6.03
CA ASP A 172 13.58 0.84 -5.72
C ASP A 172 13.54 1.17 -4.21
N ALA A 173 12.48 0.74 -3.51
CA ALA A 173 12.22 0.97 -2.09
C ALA A 173 11.65 -0.30 -1.37
N PRO A 174 12.44 -1.38 -1.29
CA PRO A 174 12.05 -2.68 -0.71
C PRO A 174 11.68 -2.69 0.77
N ASN A 175 12.15 -1.71 1.55
CA ASN A 175 11.91 -1.63 3.00
C ASN A 175 10.60 -0.93 3.38
N VAL A 176 9.70 -0.72 2.42
CA VAL A 176 8.40 -0.09 2.65
C VAL A 176 7.31 -1.17 2.78
N ALA A 177 6.84 -1.38 4.00
CA ALA A 177 5.88 -2.43 4.34
C ALA A 177 4.57 -2.34 3.54
N SER A 178 4.09 -1.12 3.27
CA SER A 178 2.84 -0.91 2.53
C SER A 178 2.91 -1.46 1.10
N PHE A 179 4.05 -1.35 0.40
CA PHE A 179 4.19 -1.94 -0.93
C PHE A 179 4.12 -3.46 -0.90
N LEU A 180 4.76 -4.06 0.11
CA LEU A 180 4.80 -5.50 0.30
C LEU A 180 3.41 -6.08 0.59
N TRP A 181 2.67 -5.45 1.50
CA TRP A 181 1.30 -5.85 1.84
C TRP A 181 0.35 -5.66 0.66
N GLN A 182 0.48 -4.55 -0.05
CA GLN A 182 -0.33 -4.28 -1.23
C GLN A 182 -0.04 -5.28 -2.36
N TRP A 183 1.23 -5.65 -2.56
CA TRP A 183 1.62 -6.71 -3.49
C TRP A 183 0.98 -8.06 -3.15
N ILE A 184 0.99 -8.43 -1.87
CA ILE A 184 0.35 -9.65 -1.37
C ILE A 184 -1.16 -9.61 -1.60
N SER A 185 -1.81 -8.47 -1.35
CA SER A 185 -3.25 -8.34 -1.53
C SER A 185 -3.70 -8.51 -2.99
N LEU A 186 -2.78 -8.27 -3.95
CA LEU A 186 -3.01 -8.54 -5.37
C LEU A 186 -2.77 -9.99 -5.77
N ALA A 187 -2.33 -10.86 -4.87
CA ALA A 187 -2.15 -12.25 -5.18
C ALA A 187 -3.47 -13.00 -5.03
N THR A 188 -4.11 -13.29 -6.16
CA THR A 188 -5.30 -14.15 -6.20
C THR A 188 -4.97 -15.48 -6.86
N GLY A 189 -5.39 -16.58 -6.24
CA GLY A 189 -5.19 -17.93 -6.77
C GLY A 189 -3.74 -18.45 -6.71
N SER A 190 -3.52 -19.65 -7.24
CA SER A 190 -2.24 -20.37 -7.16
C SER A 190 -1.10 -19.69 -7.92
N LEU A 191 -1.37 -19.15 -9.11
CA LEU A 191 -0.38 -18.42 -9.92
C LEU A 191 0.04 -17.10 -9.26
N GLY A 192 -0.89 -16.39 -8.62
CA GLY A 192 -0.58 -15.18 -7.85
C GLY A 192 0.34 -15.50 -6.67
N ALA A 193 0.04 -16.58 -5.94
CA ALA A 193 0.86 -17.00 -4.81
C ALA A 193 2.30 -17.39 -5.21
N LEU A 194 2.49 -18.02 -6.37
CA LEU A 194 3.83 -18.33 -6.89
C LEU A 194 4.63 -17.06 -7.22
N HIS A 195 3.99 -16.06 -7.84
CA HIS A 195 4.66 -14.78 -8.16
C HIS A 195 5.08 -14.03 -6.89
N VAL A 196 4.22 -13.98 -5.88
CA VAL A 196 4.56 -13.38 -4.58
C VAL A 196 5.73 -14.09 -3.93
N ARG A 197 5.70 -15.43 -3.88
CA ARG A 197 6.82 -16.22 -3.33
C ARG A 197 8.14 -15.96 -4.03
N ARG A 198 8.13 -15.89 -5.36
CA ARG A 198 9.34 -15.61 -6.15
C ARG A 198 9.87 -14.21 -5.83
N CYS A 199 9.00 -13.21 -5.82
CA CYS A 199 9.38 -11.83 -5.50
C CYS A 199 9.96 -11.72 -4.09
N LEU A 200 9.28 -12.26 -3.07
CA LEU A 200 9.75 -12.23 -1.69
C LEU A 200 11.08 -12.96 -1.52
N ARG A 201 11.26 -14.12 -2.19
CA ARG A 201 12.54 -14.85 -2.16
C ARG A 201 13.68 -14.04 -2.79
N GLU A 202 13.41 -13.33 -3.89
CA GLU A 202 14.40 -12.45 -4.52
C GLU A 202 14.76 -11.27 -3.62
N LEU A 203 13.77 -10.66 -2.95
CA LEU A 203 13.99 -9.56 -1.99
C LEU A 203 14.81 -10.02 -0.79
N VAL A 204 14.42 -11.13 -0.18
CA VAL A 204 15.13 -11.76 0.95
C VAL A 204 16.60 -12.03 0.63
N LYS A 205 16.90 -12.51 -0.59
CA LYS A 205 18.28 -12.80 -1.01
C LYS A 205 19.12 -11.55 -1.24
N LYS A 206 18.52 -10.45 -1.71
CA LYS A 206 19.25 -9.23 -2.10
C LYS A 206 19.46 -8.25 -0.95
N GLU A 207 18.44 -8.05 -0.13
CA GLU A 207 18.34 -6.89 0.75
C GLU A 207 18.79 -7.16 2.18
N CYS A 208 18.86 -8.43 2.59
CA CYS A 208 19.02 -8.81 3.99
C CYS A 208 18.10 -8.02 4.95
N SER A 209 16.87 -7.73 4.52
CA SER A 209 15.89 -6.96 5.28
C SER A 209 14.99 -7.87 6.13
N PRO A 210 14.86 -7.63 7.45
CA PRO A 210 13.96 -8.40 8.32
C PRO A 210 12.50 -8.27 7.90
N LEU A 211 12.14 -7.14 7.29
CA LEU A 211 10.76 -6.87 6.88
C LEU A 211 10.31 -7.83 5.78
N ALA A 212 11.16 -8.10 4.79
CA ALA A 212 10.85 -9.04 3.70
C ALA A 212 10.62 -10.47 4.25
N TRP A 213 11.40 -10.88 5.25
CA TRP A 213 11.21 -12.15 5.95
C TRP A 213 9.90 -12.21 6.73
N LEU A 214 9.60 -11.18 7.53
CA LEU A 214 8.36 -11.10 8.31
C LEU A 214 7.13 -11.15 7.40
N VAL A 215 7.14 -10.37 6.32
CA VAL A 215 6.06 -10.39 5.34
C VAL A 215 5.93 -11.75 4.66
N ALA A 216 7.05 -12.39 4.30
CA ALA A 216 7.02 -13.73 3.70
C ALA A 216 6.44 -14.79 4.64
N LEU A 217 6.75 -14.71 5.93
CA LEU A 217 6.17 -15.57 6.95
C LEU A 217 4.67 -15.34 7.08
N CYS A 218 4.23 -14.09 7.22
CA CYS A 218 2.81 -13.76 7.29
C CYS A 218 2.05 -14.24 6.05
N PHE A 219 2.61 -14.04 4.85
CA PHE A 219 2.04 -14.53 3.61
C PHE A 219 1.82 -16.06 3.62
N GLU A 220 2.83 -16.81 4.05
CA GLU A 220 2.73 -18.26 4.15
C GLU A 220 1.71 -18.72 5.21
N LEU A 221 1.65 -18.05 6.36
CA LEU A 221 0.65 -18.30 7.41
C LEU A 221 -0.78 -18.07 6.91
N CYS A 222 -1.06 -16.92 6.30
CA CYS A 222 -2.38 -16.63 5.74
C CYS A 222 -2.76 -17.63 4.63
N ARG A 223 -1.79 -18.00 3.78
CA ARG A 223 -2.01 -19.02 2.73
C ARG A 223 -2.34 -20.39 3.32
N ALA A 224 -1.67 -20.79 4.39
CA ALA A 224 -1.97 -22.06 5.05
C ALA A 224 -3.35 -22.07 5.72
N GLN A 225 -3.71 -20.98 6.39
CA GLN A 225 -5.05 -20.81 6.95
C GLN A 225 -6.14 -20.88 5.86
N ALA A 226 -5.89 -20.22 4.73
CA ALA A 226 -6.80 -20.32 3.58
C ALA A 226 -6.89 -21.78 3.08
N LEU A 227 -5.77 -22.48 2.94
CA LEU A 227 -5.75 -23.88 2.49
C LEU A 227 -6.39 -24.84 3.49
N THR A 228 -6.33 -24.58 4.79
CA THR A 228 -7.05 -25.39 5.79
C THR A 228 -8.56 -25.30 5.63
N ASN A 229 -9.08 -24.14 5.20
CA ASN A 229 -10.52 -23.97 4.94
C ASN A 229 -11.00 -24.76 3.71
N TYR A 230 -10.09 -25.10 2.79
CA TYR A 230 -10.39 -25.89 1.59
C TYR A 230 -9.95 -27.35 1.69
N ARG A 231 -9.53 -27.82 2.88
CA ARG A 231 -9.21 -29.23 3.09
C ARG A 231 -10.49 -30.06 3.08
N THR A 232 -10.69 -30.81 2.00
CA THR A 232 -11.56 -31.98 2.05
C THR A 232 -10.81 -33.11 2.77
N PRO A 233 -11.50 -33.92 3.60
CA PRO A 233 -10.86 -35.01 4.36
C PRO A 233 -10.11 -36.00 3.46
N ASP A 234 -10.57 -36.16 2.21
CA ASP A 234 -10.02 -37.11 1.24
C ASP A 234 -8.84 -36.59 0.40
N ALA A 235 -8.55 -35.28 0.41
CA ALA A 235 -7.46 -34.67 -0.37
C ALA A 235 -6.22 -34.34 0.48
N SER A 236 -6.11 -34.91 1.68
CA SER A 236 -5.07 -34.62 2.66
C SER A 236 -3.64 -35.00 2.22
N PHE A 237 -3.48 -35.77 1.15
CA PHE A 237 -2.21 -36.36 0.72
C PHE A 237 -1.29 -35.44 -0.12
N THR A 238 -1.77 -34.30 -0.63
CA THR A 238 -1.00 -33.46 -1.58
C THR A 238 -0.54 -32.11 -1.03
N LEU A 239 -0.94 -31.75 0.20
CA LEU A 239 -0.50 -30.48 0.79
C LEU A 239 0.80 -30.69 1.59
N PRO A 240 1.92 -30.04 1.20
CA PRO A 240 3.18 -30.16 1.93
C PRO A 240 2.98 -29.78 3.39
N ASN A 241 3.66 -30.48 4.30
CA ASN A 241 3.58 -30.23 5.73
C ASN A 241 3.97 -28.78 6.01
N PHE A 242 2.95 -27.93 6.16
CA PHE A 242 3.10 -26.49 6.20
C PHE A 242 4.03 -26.05 7.34
N ARG A 243 3.95 -26.75 8.48
CA ARG A 243 4.82 -26.51 9.63
C ARG A 243 6.29 -26.67 9.27
N ASN A 244 6.65 -27.70 8.51
CA ASN A 244 8.04 -27.90 8.04
C ASN A 244 8.47 -26.79 7.09
N HIS A 245 7.57 -26.28 6.25
CA HIS A 245 7.87 -25.17 5.34
C HIS A 245 8.12 -23.85 6.11
N VAL A 246 7.24 -23.50 7.07
CA VAL A 246 7.43 -22.30 7.90
C VAL A 246 8.67 -22.41 8.76
N ARG A 247 8.92 -23.59 9.35
CA ARG A 247 10.15 -23.88 10.09
C ARG A 247 11.37 -23.59 9.22
N HIS A 248 11.41 -24.14 8.00
CA HIS A 248 12.52 -23.93 7.08
C HIS A 248 12.74 -22.45 6.73
N ILE A 249 11.67 -21.68 6.53
CA ILE A 249 11.78 -20.23 6.27
C ILE A 249 12.35 -19.51 7.50
N LEU A 250 11.91 -19.85 8.71
CA LEU A 250 12.43 -19.25 9.95
C LEU A 250 13.88 -19.63 10.21
N GLU A 251 14.27 -20.88 9.96
CA GLU A 251 15.66 -21.33 10.06
C GLU A 251 16.56 -20.51 9.13
N GLN A 252 16.17 -20.37 7.86
CA GLN A 252 16.90 -19.53 6.91
C GLN A 252 16.95 -18.05 7.34
N ALA A 253 15.86 -17.53 7.92
CA ALA A 253 15.82 -16.16 8.41
C ALA A 253 16.79 -15.98 9.59
N VAL A 254 16.81 -16.90 10.55
CA VAL A 254 17.65 -16.83 11.75
C VAL A 254 19.13 -17.09 11.45
N GLU A 255 19.43 -17.99 10.51
CA GLU A 255 20.79 -18.27 10.02
C GLU A 255 21.42 -17.06 9.33
N SER A 256 20.60 -16.15 8.80
CA SER A 256 21.09 -14.94 8.16
C SER A 256 21.73 -13.97 9.18
N VAL A 257 22.97 -13.56 8.90
CA VAL A 257 23.83 -12.73 9.79
C VAL A 257 23.16 -11.41 10.22
N ALA A 258 22.34 -10.82 9.34
CA ALA A 258 21.63 -9.57 9.60
C ALA A 258 20.44 -9.73 10.55
N HIS A 259 19.90 -10.94 10.67
CA HIS A 259 18.57 -11.18 11.24
C HIS A 259 18.59 -11.97 12.55
N ARG A 260 19.70 -12.65 12.86
CA ARG A 260 19.95 -13.30 14.16
C ARG A 260 19.75 -12.40 15.39
N ARG A 261 19.72 -11.07 15.20
CA ARG A 261 19.48 -10.08 16.27
C ARG A 261 18.03 -9.59 16.34
N CYS A 262 17.15 -10.01 15.44
CA CYS A 262 15.75 -9.59 15.43
C CYS A 262 14.95 -10.40 16.48
N PRO A 263 14.52 -9.80 17.60
CA PRO A 263 13.84 -10.54 18.66
C PRO A 263 12.49 -11.11 18.22
N LEU A 264 11.83 -10.44 17.27
CA LEU A 264 10.54 -10.87 16.74
C LEU A 264 10.65 -12.19 15.96
N LEU A 265 11.70 -12.38 15.15
CA LEU A 265 11.92 -13.64 14.42
C LEU A 265 12.18 -14.80 15.38
N TRP A 266 12.98 -14.57 16.43
CA TRP A 266 13.22 -15.56 17.48
C TRP A 266 11.95 -15.92 18.23
N ARG A 267 11.13 -14.93 18.59
CA ARG A 267 9.84 -15.15 19.25
C ARG A 267 8.92 -16.02 18.40
N LEU A 268 8.80 -15.72 17.10
CA LEU A 268 8.00 -16.52 16.16
C LEU A 268 8.53 -17.95 16.02
N TYR A 269 9.85 -18.14 16.00
CA TYR A 269 10.47 -19.47 15.95
C TYR A 269 10.19 -20.28 17.22
N ILE A 270 10.31 -19.67 18.39
CA ILE A 270 10.01 -20.32 19.67
C ILE A 270 8.51 -20.68 19.74
N GLU A 271 7.61 -19.78 19.32
CA GLU A 271 6.16 -20.06 19.28
C GLU A 271 5.81 -21.21 18.31
N LEU A 272 6.60 -21.44 17.25
CA LEU A 272 6.41 -22.57 16.34
C LEU A 272 6.91 -23.91 16.93
N GLU A 273 8.05 -23.88 17.62
CA GLU A 273 8.70 -25.07 18.19
C GLU A 273 8.14 -25.50 19.54
N VAL A 274 7.65 -24.55 20.33
CA VAL A 274 6.92 -24.80 21.57
C VAL A 274 5.44 -24.77 21.20
N PRO A 275 4.84 -25.89 20.72
CA PRO A 275 3.39 -25.95 20.65
C PRO A 275 2.91 -25.64 22.05
N ALA A 276 2.09 -24.60 22.19
CA ALA A 276 1.57 -24.21 23.48
C ALA A 276 1.12 -25.46 24.22
N LEU A 277 1.54 -25.60 25.48
CA LEU A 277 1.03 -26.55 26.48
C LEU A 277 -0.50 -26.37 26.74
N HIS A 278 -1.23 -25.76 25.80
CA HIS A 278 -2.62 -25.37 25.83
C HIS A 278 -3.42 -26.26 24.87
N CYS A 279 -3.35 -27.57 25.07
CA CYS A 279 -4.41 -28.49 24.66
C CYS A 279 -4.37 -29.80 25.48
N SER A 280 -4.04 -29.71 26.78
CA SER A 280 -4.09 -30.85 27.71
C SER A 280 -5.00 -30.58 28.93
N GLN A 281 -5.92 -29.62 28.83
CA GLN A 281 -6.93 -29.36 29.87
C GLN A 281 -8.30 -29.04 29.26
N ARG A 282 -8.87 -29.99 28.53
CA ARG A 282 -10.34 -30.15 28.40
C ARG A 282 -10.66 -31.63 28.24
N GLU A 283 -10.38 -32.42 29.27
CA GLU A 283 -11.21 -33.58 29.56
C GLU A 283 -12.37 -33.08 30.44
N PRO A 284 -13.63 -33.17 29.99
CA PRO A 284 -14.74 -33.24 30.92
C PRO A 284 -14.87 -34.70 31.35
N LEU A 285 -14.60 -34.98 32.62
CA LEU A 285 -15.16 -36.11 33.34
C LEU A 285 -15.81 -35.58 34.62
N PRO A 286 -16.90 -36.18 35.12
CA PRO A 286 -17.57 -37.40 34.64
C PRO A 286 -18.90 -37.15 33.92
#